data_AF-A0A966I491-F1
#
_entry.id   AF-A0A966I491-F1
#
_cell.length_a   1.000
_cell.length_b   1.000
_cell.length_c   1.000
_cell.angle_alpha   90.00
_cell.angle_beta   90.00
_cell.angle_gamma   90.00
#
_symmetry.space_group_name_H-M   'P 1'
#
loop_
_entity.id
_entity.type
_entity.pdbx_description
1 polymer ?
#
loop_
_entity_poly.entity_id
_entity_poly.type
_entity_poly.pdbx_seq_one_letter_code
_entity_poly.pdbx_strand_id
1 'polypeptide(L)'
;LEMIHCASLVHDDLPCFDNGDTRRGKPTVHKAYGENTAVLAGDSLIINAFSCLALASRHSHSRVADLTLCLSKFSGFPNGICAGQGWENELNIDLKSYHMSKTGALFIAATQMGAISAGHDPDPWFELGARIGEAFQVADDLIDVLSDDKNSGKSVGQDEKNNRPNAIREFGLEGAKRHLQDILAGAISSIPSCPGEGELAQLVKMQAAKMMEINESKIIV
;
A
#
# COMPACT_ATOMS: atom_id res chain seq x y z
N LEU A 1 -11.69 -2.55 -2.84
CA LEU A 1 -10.31 -2.19 -2.48
C LEU A 1 -9.34 -3.34 -2.74
N GLU A 2 -9.46 -4.47 -2.04
CA GLU A 2 -8.56 -5.62 -2.24
C GLU A 2 -8.44 -6.12 -3.70
N MET A 3 -9.51 -6.05 -4.50
CA MET A 3 -9.44 -6.39 -5.92
C MET A 3 -8.49 -5.47 -6.70
N ILE A 4 -8.50 -4.16 -6.42
CA ILE A 4 -7.55 -3.20 -7.03
C ILE A 4 -6.13 -3.49 -6.54
N HIS A 5 -5.94 -3.72 -5.23
CA HIS A 5 -4.64 -4.06 -4.69
C HIS A 5 -4.07 -5.34 -5.33
N CYS A 6 -4.90 -6.39 -5.49
CA CYS A 6 -4.46 -7.61 -6.15
C CYS A 6 -4.16 -7.39 -7.64
N ALA A 7 -4.95 -6.56 -8.33
CA ALA A 7 -4.69 -6.22 -9.73
C ALA A 7 -3.34 -5.53 -9.89
N SER A 8 -3.03 -4.56 -9.02
CA SER A 8 -1.76 -3.85 -9.07
C SER A 8 -0.57 -4.79 -8.85
N LEU A 9 -0.66 -5.72 -7.90
CA LEU A 9 0.40 -6.71 -7.68
C LEU A 9 0.59 -7.64 -8.89
N VAL A 10 -0.50 -8.10 -9.51
CA VAL A 10 -0.43 -8.96 -10.69
C VAL A 10 0.23 -8.25 -11.87
N HIS A 11 -0.08 -6.97 -12.06
CA HIS A 11 0.53 -6.15 -13.11
C HIS A 11 1.97 -5.77 -12.79
N ASP A 12 2.29 -5.33 -11.57
CA ASP A 12 3.66 -5.03 -11.12
C ASP A 12 4.60 -6.22 -11.32
N ASP A 13 4.11 -7.44 -11.13
CA ASP A 13 4.92 -8.65 -11.31
C ASP A 13 5.27 -8.96 -12.78
N LEU A 14 4.68 -8.29 -13.79
CA LEU A 14 4.94 -8.57 -15.21
C LEU A 14 6.39 -8.24 -15.61
N PRO A 15 6.92 -8.88 -16.68
CA PRO A 15 8.28 -8.63 -17.17
C PRO A 15 8.58 -7.18 -17.56
N CYS A 16 7.56 -6.41 -17.95
CA CYS A 16 7.70 -4.99 -18.28
C CYS A 16 7.74 -4.05 -17.07
N PHE A 17 7.55 -4.58 -15.86
CA PHE A 17 7.64 -3.86 -14.59
C PHE A 17 8.72 -4.52 -13.70
N ASP A 18 8.36 -5.15 -12.57
CA ASP A 18 9.33 -5.72 -11.64
C ASP A 18 9.86 -7.10 -12.06
N ASN A 19 9.21 -7.76 -13.02
CA ASN A 19 9.54 -9.11 -13.48
C ASN A 19 9.66 -10.12 -12.32
N GLY A 20 8.69 -10.09 -11.40
CA GLY A 20 8.71 -10.87 -10.17
C GLY A 20 8.39 -12.35 -10.38
N ASP A 21 9.27 -13.25 -9.93
CA ASP A 21 9.04 -14.70 -10.06
C ASP A 21 8.06 -15.26 -9.02
N THR A 22 8.02 -14.67 -7.81
CA THR A 22 7.17 -15.13 -6.70
C THR A 22 6.48 -13.99 -5.98
N ARG A 23 5.25 -14.25 -5.50
CA ARG A 23 4.43 -13.33 -4.70
C ARG A 23 3.68 -14.12 -3.64
N ARG A 24 3.76 -13.65 -2.38
CA ARG A 24 3.11 -14.30 -1.21
C ARG A 24 3.43 -15.80 -1.10
N GLY A 25 4.68 -16.17 -1.37
CA GLY A 25 5.18 -17.55 -1.28
C GLY A 25 4.73 -18.49 -2.40
N LYS A 26 4.15 -17.95 -3.49
CA LYS A 26 3.70 -18.72 -4.66
C LYS A 26 4.26 -18.11 -5.96
N PRO A 27 4.33 -18.87 -7.06
CA PRO A 27 4.64 -18.29 -8.36
C PRO A 27 3.68 -17.15 -8.71
N THR A 28 4.19 -16.08 -9.32
CA THR A 28 3.34 -15.00 -9.83
C THR A 28 2.45 -15.49 -10.97
N VAL A 29 1.38 -14.75 -11.27
CA VAL A 29 0.38 -15.17 -12.27
C VAL A 29 1.04 -15.38 -13.64
N HIS A 30 1.97 -14.51 -14.03
CA HIS A 30 2.64 -14.64 -15.33
C HIS A 30 3.58 -15.85 -15.37
N LYS A 31 4.22 -16.22 -14.25
CA LYS A 31 5.04 -17.43 -14.17
C LYS A 31 4.24 -18.72 -14.19
N ALA A 32 3.07 -18.71 -13.55
CA ALA A 32 2.21 -19.90 -13.48
C ALA A 32 1.37 -20.11 -14.75
N TYR A 33 0.92 -19.02 -15.40
CA TYR A 33 -0.12 -19.07 -16.43
C TYR A 33 0.21 -18.25 -17.69
N GLY A 34 1.36 -17.57 -17.75
CA GLY A 34 1.77 -16.75 -18.89
C GLY A 34 1.32 -15.29 -18.78
N GLU A 35 2.03 -14.42 -19.51
CA GLU A 35 1.84 -12.96 -19.49
C GLU A 35 0.43 -12.53 -19.92
N ASN A 36 -0.10 -13.10 -21.00
CA ASN A 36 -1.43 -12.78 -21.51
C ASN A 36 -2.52 -13.01 -20.44
N THR A 37 -2.41 -14.11 -19.68
CA THR A 37 -3.35 -14.41 -18.60
C THR A 37 -3.17 -13.46 -17.42
N ALA A 38 -1.93 -13.09 -17.08
CA ALA A 38 -1.67 -12.12 -16.02
C ALA A 38 -2.27 -10.74 -16.32
N VAL A 39 -2.08 -10.24 -17.56
CA VAL A 39 -2.68 -8.97 -18.01
C VAL A 39 -4.21 -9.02 -17.83
N LEU A 40 -4.87 -10.03 -18.41
CA LEU A 40 -6.32 -10.18 -18.35
C LEU A 40 -6.85 -10.43 -16.93
N ALA A 41 -6.08 -11.09 -16.07
CA ALA A 41 -6.44 -11.30 -14.67
C ALA A 41 -6.45 -9.98 -13.90
N GLY A 42 -5.43 -9.13 -14.07
CA GLY A 42 -5.41 -7.80 -13.47
C GLY A 42 -6.55 -6.91 -14.00
N ASP A 43 -6.78 -6.90 -15.31
CA ASP A 43 -7.89 -6.15 -15.93
C ASP A 43 -9.26 -6.60 -15.36
N SER A 44 -9.46 -7.91 -15.25
CA SER A 44 -10.69 -8.48 -14.69
C SER A 44 -10.88 -8.11 -13.23
N LEU A 45 -9.81 -8.10 -12.43
CA LEU A 45 -9.86 -7.67 -11.03
C LEU A 45 -10.25 -6.19 -10.91
N ILE A 46 -9.74 -5.32 -11.78
CA ILE A 46 -10.12 -3.91 -11.82
C ILE A 46 -11.61 -3.77 -12.14
N ILE A 47 -12.10 -4.42 -13.19
CA ILE A 47 -13.52 -4.39 -13.59
C ILE A 47 -14.42 -4.96 -12.48
N ASN A 48 -13.99 -6.04 -11.83
CA ASN A 48 -14.73 -6.66 -10.74
C ASN A 48 -14.79 -5.77 -9.50
N ALA A 49 -13.77 -4.94 -9.24
CA ALA A 49 -13.79 -3.99 -8.12
C ALA A 49 -14.95 -2.98 -8.26
N PHE A 50 -15.14 -2.42 -9.46
CA PHE A 50 -16.26 -1.52 -9.75
C PHE A 50 -17.60 -2.26 -9.82
N SER A 51 -17.60 -3.49 -10.32
CA SER A 51 -18.81 -4.33 -10.28
C SER A 51 -19.27 -4.61 -8.85
N CYS A 52 -18.34 -4.85 -7.93
CA CYS A 52 -18.63 -5.02 -6.49
C CYS A 52 -19.27 -3.76 -5.88
N LEU A 53 -18.73 -2.57 -6.18
CA LEU A 53 -19.33 -1.31 -5.75
C LEU A 53 -20.73 -1.10 -6.36
N ALA A 54 -20.89 -1.37 -7.66
CA ALA A 54 -22.17 -1.24 -8.35
C ALA A 54 -23.24 -2.17 -7.75
N LEU A 55 -22.89 -3.39 -7.34
CA LEU A 55 -23.81 -4.30 -6.65
C LEU A 55 -24.27 -3.76 -5.30
N ALA A 56 -23.43 -3.01 -4.60
CA ALA A 56 -23.79 -2.36 -3.33
C ALA A 56 -24.80 -1.21 -3.50
N SER A 57 -25.07 -0.76 -4.73
CA SER A 57 -26.01 0.36 -5.00
C SER A 57 -27.43 0.02 -4.54
N ARG A 58 -27.77 -1.26 -4.46
CA ARG A 58 -29.02 -1.78 -3.89
C ARG A 58 -29.27 -1.32 -2.45
N HIS A 59 -28.22 -0.98 -1.71
CA HIS A 59 -28.31 -0.48 -0.34
C HIS A 59 -28.31 1.05 -0.27
N SER A 60 -27.52 1.72 -1.11
CA SER A 60 -27.42 3.19 -1.14
C SER A 60 -26.73 3.68 -2.41
N HIS A 61 -27.49 4.37 -3.26
CA HIS A 61 -26.97 4.91 -4.51
C HIS A 61 -25.94 6.02 -4.30
N SER A 62 -26.18 6.93 -3.35
CA SER A 62 -25.27 8.05 -3.07
C SER A 62 -23.93 7.58 -2.53
N ARG A 63 -23.92 6.70 -1.52
CA ARG A 63 -22.67 6.15 -0.97
C ARG A 63 -21.86 5.41 -2.04
N VAL A 64 -22.51 4.68 -2.95
CA VAL A 64 -21.78 3.97 -4.02
C VAL A 64 -21.13 4.93 -5.01
N ALA A 65 -21.78 6.05 -5.34
CA ALA A 65 -21.15 7.08 -6.17
C ALA A 65 -19.89 7.62 -5.51
N ASP A 66 -19.97 7.98 -4.22
CA ASP A 66 -18.83 8.51 -3.46
C ASP A 66 -17.71 7.46 -3.29
N LEU A 67 -18.05 6.20 -3.02
CA LEU A 67 -17.09 5.09 -2.94
C LEU A 67 -16.38 4.87 -4.29
N THR A 68 -17.12 4.98 -5.40
CA THR A 68 -16.58 4.82 -6.75
C THR A 68 -15.60 5.95 -7.08
N LEU A 69 -15.95 7.20 -6.74
CA LEU A 69 -15.08 8.36 -6.91
C LEU A 69 -13.84 8.29 -6.02
N CYS A 70 -13.98 7.86 -4.76
CA CYS A 70 -12.85 7.68 -3.86
C CYS A 70 -11.91 6.59 -4.37
N LEU A 71 -12.43 5.41 -4.73
CA LEU A 71 -11.62 4.32 -5.26
C LEU A 71 -10.90 4.74 -6.56
N SER A 72 -11.59 5.40 -7.49
CA SER A 72 -10.98 5.83 -8.75
C SER A 72 -9.89 6.87 -8.55
N LYS A 73 -10.10 7.84 -7.65
CA LYS A 73 -9.11 8.88 -7.30
C LYS A 73 -7.79 8.31 -6.81
N PHE A 74 -7.85 7.28 -5.97
CA PHE A 74 -6.66 6.65 -5.36
C PHE A 74 -6.17 5.40 -6.09
N SER A 75 -6.84 4.99 -7.16
CA SER A 75 -6.35 3.93 -8.06
C SER A 75 -5.72 4.53 -9.32
N GLY A 76 -6.33 5.55 -9.91
CA GLY A 76 -5.93 6.12 -11.20
C GLY A 76 -5.02 7.36 -11.11
N PHE A 77 -4.72 7.96 -12.27
CA PHE A 77 -3.99 9.23 -12.36
C PHE A 77 -4.89 10.42 -11.94
N PRO A 78 -4.36 11.48 -11.29
CA PRO A 78 -2.95 11.74 -10.98
C PRO A 78 -2.45 11.29 -9.60
N ASN A 79 -3.33 10.83 -8.71
CA ASN A 79 -3.00 10.68 -7.28
C ASN A 79 -2.99 9.24 -6.77
N GLY A 80 -3.28 8.27 -7.63
CA GLY A 80 -3.44 6.87 -7.26
C GLY A 80 -2.25 5.99 -7.64
N ILE A 81 -2.39 4.70 -7.35
CA ILE A 81 -1.33 3.70 -7.59
C ILE A 81 -0.86 3.65 -9.04
N CYS A 82 -1.73 3.89 -10.02
CA CYS A 82 -1.31 3.98 -11.43
C CYS A 82 -0.36 5.16 -11.68
N ALA A 83 -0.56 6.30 -11.00
CA ALA A 83 0.37 7.42 -11.08
C ALA A 83 1.69 7.10 -10.39
N GLY A 84 1.63 6.45 -9.22
CA GLY A 84 2.80 5.95 -8.49
C GLY A 84 3.65 5.01 -9.35
N GLN A 85 3.01 4.11 -10.10
CA GLN A 85 3.68 3.21 -11.05
C GLN A 85 4.24 3.96 -12.27
N GLY A 86 3.55 5.00 -12.73
CA GLY A 86 4.03 5.86 -13.81
C GLY A 86 5.34 6.58 -13.47
N TRP A 87 5.45 7.11 -12.24
CA TRP A 87 6.64 7.81 -11.74
C TRP A 87 7.92 6.98 -11.83
N GLU A 88 7.86 5.65 -11.76
CA GLU A 88 9.05 4.79 -11.87
C GLU A 88 9.73 4.86 -13.23
N ASN A 89 9.02 5.34 -14.25
CA ASN A 89 9.54 5.48 -15.61
C ASN A 89 10.03 6.90 -15.90
N GLU A 90 9.89 7.84 -14.96
CA GLU A 90 10.30 9.24 -15.12
C GLU A 90 11.76 9.44 -14.74
N LEU A 91 12.45 10.36 -15.44
CA LEU A 91 13.86 10.68 -15.17
C LEU A 91 14.06 11.43 -13.85
N ASN A 92 13.07 12.23 -13.44
CA ASN A 92 13.08 13.00 -12.20
C ASN A 92 11.86 12.63 -11.37
N ILE A 93 12.08 12.02 -10.22
CA ILE A 93 11.00 11.54 -9.35
C ILE A 93 10.86 12.52 -8.17
N ASP A 94 9.67 13.11 -7.99
CA ASP A 94 9.31 13.71 -6.71
C ASP A 94 8.96 12.60 -5.73
N LEU A 95 9.90 12.29 -4.84
CA LEU A 95 9.82 11.16 -3.93
C LEU A 95 8.58 11.19 -3.04
N LYS A 96 8.19 12.39 -2.60
CA LYS A 96 6.99 12.54 -1.75
C LYS A 96 5.73 12.17 -2.53
N SER A 97 5.59 12.69 -3.74
CA SER A 97 4.46 12.38 -4.61
C SER A 97 4.44 10.91 -5.05
N TYR A 98 5.62 10.33 -5.29
CA TYR A 98 5.78 8.91 -5.59
C TYR A 98 5.32 8.01 -4.44
N HIS A 99 5.85 8.18 -3.22
CA HIS A 99 5.48 7.35 -2.06
C HIS A 99 3.98 7.48 -1.73
N MET A 100 3.46 8.71 -1.80
CA MET A 100 2.04 8.97 -1.58
C MET A 100 1.17 8.22 -2.60
N SER A 101 1.56 8.22 -3.88
CA SER A 101 0.77 7.63 -4.94
C SER A 101 0.93 6.10 -5.00
N LYS A 102 2.15 5.56 -4.82
CA LYS A 102 2.42 4.12 -4.96
C LYS A 102 1.99 3.32 -3.73
N THR A 103 2.31 3.80 -2.54
CA THR A 103 2.07 3.05 -1.29
C THR A 103 0.92 3.65 -0.50
N GLY A 104 0.88 4.98 -0.34
CA GLY A 104 -0.12 5.66 0.50
C GLY A 104 -1.56 5.65 -0.04
N ALA A 105 -1.72 5.72 -1.35
CA ALA A 105 -3.02 5.98 -1.97
C ALA A 105 -4.12 4.98 -1.56
N LEU A 106 -3.82 3.67 -1.55
CA LEU A 106 -4.81 2.68 -1.15
C LEU A 106 -5.10 2.65 0.35
N PHE A 107 -4.15 3.06 1.21
CA PHE A 107 -4.43 3.23 2.64
C PHE A 107 -5.37 4.41 2.88
N ILE A 108 -5.16 5.51 2.17
CA ILE A 108 -6.07 6.67 2.20
C ILE A 108 -7.45 6.27 1.67
N ALA A 109 -7.50 5.53 0.56
CA ALA A 109 -8.75 4.98 0.06
C ALA A 109 -9.44 4.11 1.12
N ALA A 110 -8.70 3.25 1.83
CA ALA A 110 -9.29 2.37 2.83
C ALA A 110 -9.94 3.14 3.99
N THR A 111 -9.26 4.14 4.54
CA THR A 111 -9.78 4.94 5.65
C THR A 111 -10.96 5.81 5.21
N GLN A 112 -10.84 6.49 4.07
CA GLN A 112 -11.91 7.34 3.53
C GLN A 112 -13.13 6.52 3.08
N MET A 113 -12.94 5.39 2.39
CA MET A 113 -14.05 4.52 1.98
C MET A 113 -14.77 3.89 3.18
N GLY A 114 -14.07 3.67 4.30
CA GLY A 114 -14.71 3.28 5.57
C GLY A 114 -15.72 4.33 6.05
N ALA A 115 -15.31 5.59 6.09
CA ALA A 115 -16.18 6.72 6.46
C ALA A 115 -17.36 6.88 5.50
N ILE A 116 -17.11 6.84 4.19
CA ILE A 116 -18.17 6.92 3.15
C ILE A 116 -19.16 5.76 3.31
N SER A 117 -18.65 4.55 3.57
CA SER A 117 -19.50 3.37 3.80
C SER A 117 -20.40 3.55 5.02
N ALA A 118 -19.96 4.28 6.04
CA ALA A 118 -20.77 4.63 7.20
C ALA A 118 -21.67 5.88 6.99
N GLY A 119 -21.57 6.56 5.84
CA GLY A 119 -22.34 7.78 5.54
C GLY A 119 -21.77 9.05 6.18
N HIS A 120 -20.47 9.07 6.47
CA HIS A 120 -19.77 10.19 7.07
C HIS A 120 -18.80 10.86 6.09
N ASP A 121 -18.39 12.08 6.43
CA ASP A 121 -17.37 12.84 5.72
C ASP A 121 -16.03 12.08 5.69
N PRO A 122 -15.46 11.79 4.50
CA PRO A 122 -14.17 11.12 4.38
C PRO A 122 -12.96 12.01 4.68
N ASP A 123 -13.06 13.33 4.59
CA ASP A 123 -11.88 14.21 4.63
C ASP A 123 -11.08 14.10 5.94
N PRO A 124 -11.71 14.03 7.13
CA PRO A 124 -10.98 13.81 8.39
C PRO A 124 -10.16 12.51 8.43
N TRP A 125 -10.49 11.52 7.61
CA TRP A 125 -9.84 10.21 7.59
C TRP A 125 -8.62 10.13 6.68
N PHE A 126 -8.31 11.21 5.95
CA PHE A 126 -7.17 11.27 5.03
C PHE A 126 -5.83 11.06 5.75
N GLU A 127 -5.61 11.82 6.83
CA GLU A 127 -4.33 11.84 7.55
C GLU A 127 -3.99 10.47 8.13
N LEU A 128 -5.00 9.75 8.67
CA LEU A 128 -4.82 8.39 9.17
C LEU A 128 -4.29 7.46 8.08
N GLY A 129 -4.91 7.48 6.89
CA GLY A 129 -4.50 6.64 5.78
C GLY A 129 -3.11 7.01 5.25
N ALA A 130 -2.82 8.30 5.14
CA ALA A 130 -1.52 8.79 4.67
C ALA A 130 -0.38 8.35 5.60
N ARG A 131 -0.57 8.49 6.93
CA ARG A 131 0.43 8.07 7.93
C ARG A 131 0.60 6.56 7.98
N ILE A 132 -0.48 5.79 7.86
CA ILE A 132 -0.36 4.33 7.77
C ILE A 132 0.46 3.94 6.54
N GLY A 133 0.20 4.57 5.38
CA GLY A 133 0.97 4.33 4.17
C GLY A 133 2.46 4.67 4.29
N GLU A 134 2.77 5.81 4.91
CA GLU A 134 4.16 6.21 5.20
C GLU A 134 4.84 5.20 6.15
N ALA A 135 4.17 4.80 7.23
CA ALA A 135 4.68 3.82 8.18
C ALA A 135 4.99 2.47 7.50
N PHE A 136 4.12 2.02 6.59
CA PHE A 136 4.36 0.81 5.79
C PHE A 136 5.61 0.93 4.93
N GLN A 137 5.83 2.06 4.25
CA GLN A 137 7.02 2.25 3.45
C GLN A 137 8.30 2.21 4.30
N VAL A 138 8.32 2.91 5.44
CA VAL A 138 9.48 2.92 6.35
C VAL A 138 9.72 1.51 6.92
N ALA A 139 8.66 0.75 7.21
CA ALA A 139 8.78 -0.63 7.66
C ALA A 139 9.34 -1.56 6.57
N ASP A 140 8.90 -1.42 5.32
CA ASP A 140 9.43 -2.18 4.19
C ASP A 140 10.92 -1.86 3.94
N ASP A 141 11.30 -0.58 3.95
CA ASP A 141 12.71 -0.14 3.84
C ASP A 141 13.59 -0.76 4.96
N LEU A 142 13.08 -0.82 6.19
CA LEU A 142 13.72 -1.47 7.34
C LEU A 142 13.89 -2.98 7.11
N ILE A 143 12.86 -3.65 6.59
CA ILE A 143 12.91 -5.09 6.30
C ILE A 143 13.97 -5.38 5.25
N ASP A 144 14.01 -4.62 4.17
CA ASP A 144 14.89 -4.93 3.04
C ASP A 144 16.37 -4.85 3.45
N VAL A 145 16.77 -3.84 4.24
CA VAL A 145 18.16 -3.73 4.74
C VAL A 145 18.49 -4.79 5.79
N LEU A 146 17.56 -5.12 6.70
CA LEU A 146 17.80 -6.17 7.70
C LEU A 146 17.83 -7.57 7.06
N SER A 147 17.12 -7.75 5.95
CA SER A 147 17.05 -9.01 5.20
C SER A 147 18.24 -9.21 4.25
N ASP A 148 18.88 -8.12 3.81
CA ASP A 148 20.14 -8.16 3.05
C ASP A 148 21.29 -8.78 3.87
N ASP A 149 21.14 -8.90 5.18
CA ASP A 149 22.15 -9.51 6.06
C ASP A 149 22.06 -11.04 6.15
N LYS A 150 20.99 -11.71 5.62
CA LYS A 150 20.90 -13.17 5.33
C LYS A 150 19.52 -13.59 4.78
N ASN A 151 19.50 -14.25 3.60
CA ASN A 151 18.47 -15.23 3.17
C ASN A 151 17.02 -14.77 2.84
N SER A 152 16.78 -13.57 2.30
CA SER A 152 15.46 -13.27 1.70
C SER A 152 15.40 -13.69 0.23
N GLY A 153 14.57 -14.68 -0.10
CA GLY A 153 14.32 -15.16 -1.47
C GLY A 153 13.60 -14.19 -2.41
N LYS A 154 13.65 -12.87 -2.16
CA LYS A 154 13.37 -11.85 -3.16
C LYS A 154 14.66 -11.57 -3.95
N SER A 155 14.53 -11.12 -5.19
CA SER A 155 15.63 -10.60 -6.00
C SER A 155 16.36 -9.48 -5.25
N VAL A 156 17.45 -9.84 -4.60
CA VAL A 156 18.34 -8.99 -3.78
C VAL A 156 18.77 -7.73 -4.55
N GLY A 157 18.68 -6.56 -3.91
CA GLY A 157 19.27 -5.31 -4.41
C GLY A 157 18.51 -4.57 -5.52
N GLN A 158 17.20 -4.80 -5.68
CA GLN A 158 16.40 -4.07 -6.69
C GLN A 158 16.32 -2.56 -6.36
N ASP A 159 16.26 -2.20 -5.08
CA ASP A 159 16.24 -0.80 -4.64
C ASP A 159 17.61 -0.12 -4.72
N GLU A 160 18.70 -0.86 -4.47
CA GLU A 160 20.06 -0.36 -4.72
C GLU A 160 20.33 -0.14 -6.20
N LYS A 161 19.85 -1.02 -7.07
CA LYS A 161 19.96 -0.89 -8.54
C LYS A 161 19.14 0.27 -9.09
N ASN A 162 18.03 0.62 -8.45
CA ASN A 162 17.11 1.64 -8.93
C ASN A 162 17.27 3.01 -8.24
N ASN A 163 18.29 3.19 -7.40
CA ASN A 163 18.56 4.46 -6.71
C ASN A 163 17.36 4.98 -5.90
N ARG A 164 16.53 4.07 -5.37
CA ARG A 164 15.32 4.43 -4.63
C ARG A 164 15.68 5.07 -3.28
N PRO A 165 14.92 6.06 -2.80
CA PRO A 165 15.12 6.65 -1.49
C PRO A 165 14.84 5.60 -0.42
N ASN A 166 15.61 5.62 0.65
CA ASN A 166 15.51 4.64 1.72
C ASN A 166 15.66 5.37 3.06
N ALA A 167 14.69 5.21 3.96
CA ALA A 167 14.67 5.87 5.27
C ALA A 167 15.93 5.58 6.11
N ILE A 168 16.57 4.42 5.91
CA ILE A 168 17.83 4.07 6.60
C ILE A 168 19.00 4.88 6.05
N ARG A 169 19.05 5.17 4.74
CA ARG A 169 20.12 6.02 4.18
C ARG A 169 20.05 7.44 4.75
N GLU A 170 18.84 7.93 5.04
CA GLU A 170 18.63 9.27 5.58
C GLU A 170 18.82 9.33 7.10
N PHE A 171 18.27 8.38 7.86
CA PHE A 171 18.19 8.47 9.32
C PHE A 171 19.06 7.45 10.07
N GLY A 172 19.62 6.46 9.39
CA GLY A 172 20.21 5.26 10.02
C GLY A 172 19.17 4.35 10.67
N LEU A 173 19.56 3.14 11.09
CA LEU A 173 18.62 2.13 11.61
C LEU A 173 17.81 2.62 12.82
N GLU A 174 18.48 3.14 13.85
CA GLU A 174 17.81 3.63 15.06
C GLU A 174 17.06 4.96 14.83
N GLY A 175 17.43 5.73 13.80
CA GLY A 175 16.66 6.89 13.37
C GLY A 175 15.37 6.48 12.66
N ALA A 176 15.45 5.53 11.74
CA ALA A 176 14.30 5.00 11.01
C ALA A 176 13.29 4.31 11.95
N LYS A 177 13.75 3.58 12.98
CA LYS A 177 12.86 3.01 14.02
C LYS A 177 12.11 4.09 14.79
N ARG A 178 12.79 5.17 15.20
CA ARG A 178 12.15 6.30 15.90
C ARG A 178 11.17 7.03 14.99
N HIS A 179 11.55 7.28 13.74
CA HIS A 179 10.67 7.87 12.73
C HIS A 179 9.39 7.06 12.55
N LEU A 180 9.52 5.73 12.44
CA LEU A 180 8.37 4.82 12.36
C LEU A 180 7.46 4.93 13.60
N GLN A 181 8.03 4.98 14.81
CA GLN A 181 7.27 5.16 16.04
C GLN A 181 6.52 6.51 16.06
N ASP A 182 7.16 7.59 15.62
CA ASP A 182 6.56 8.92 15.55
C ASP A 182 5.42 8.99 14.53
N ILE A 183 5.58 8.38 13.35
CA ILE A 183 4.51 8.28 12.34
C ILE A 183 3.31 7.55 12.92
N LEU A 184 3.53 6.41 13.59
CA LEU A 184 2.47 5.60 14.18
C LEU A 184 1.73 6.32 15.31
N ALA A 185 2.45 7.05 16.16
CA ALA A 185 1.84 7.90 17.18
C ALA A 185 0.97 9.00 16.55
N GLY A 186 1.46 9.61 15.47
CA GLY A 186 0.69 10.56 14.66
C GLY A 186 -0.55 9.93 14.02
N ALA A 187 -0.45 8.69 13.52
CA ALA A 187 -1.56 7.97 12.90
C ALA A 187 -2.68 7.76 13.92
N ILE A 188 -2.35 7.26 15.12
CA ILE A 188 -3.31 7.07 16.21
C ILE A 188 -3.95 8.40 16.61
N SER A 189 -3.16 9.46 16.72
CA SER A 189 -3.66 10.79 17.09
C SER A 189 -4.54 11.43 16.01
N SER A 190 -4.42 10.98 14.75
CA SER A 190 -5.22 11.46 13.62
C SER A 190 -6.55 10.75 13.45
N ILE A 191 -6.86 9.72 14.26
CA ILE A 191 -8.15 9.03 14.21
C ILE A 191 -9.24 10.04 14.59
N PRO A 192 -10.24 10.29 13.70
CA PRO A 192 -11.35 11.17 14.05
C PRO A 192 -12.18 10.59 15.20
N SER A 193 -12.65 11.46 16.08
CA SER A 193 -13.54 11.09 17.19
C SER A 193 -14.76 10.32 16.67
N CYS A 194 -14.85 9.04 17.00
CA CYS A 194 -15.95 8.18 16.57
C CYS A 194 -16.17 7.01 17.55
N PRO A 195 -17.35 6.37 17.53
CA PRO A 195 -17.54 5.09 18.23
C PRO A 195 -16.51 4.07 17.74
N GLY A 196 -15.77 3.46 18.68
CA GLY A 196 -14.72 2.50 18.35
C GLY A 196 -13.34 3.10 18.08
N GLU A 197 -13.13 4.41 18.28
CA GLU A 197 -11.80 5.07 18.16
C GLU A 197 -10.70 4.29 18.91
N GLY A 198 -10.96 3.90 20.16
CA GLY A 198 -10.00 3.13 20.96
C GLY A 198 -9.71 1.73 20.40
N GLU A 199 -10.70 1.07 19.81
CA GLU A 199 -10.53 -0.24 19.16
C GLU A 199 -9.70 -0.10 17.89
N LEU A 200 -9.97 0.94 17.09
CA LEU A 200 -9.18 1.23 15.89
C LEU A 200 -7.73 1.60 16.23
N ALA A 201 -7.52 2.42 17.25
CA ALA A 201 -6.18 2.73 17.74
C ALA A 201 -5.43 1.47 18.17
N GLN A 202 -6.11 0.54 18.85
CA GLN A 202 -5.52 -0.74 19.24
C GLN A 202 -5.21 -1.62 18.04
N LEU A 203 -6.06 -1.65 17.02
CA LEU A 203 -5.81 -2.36 15.77
C LEU A 203 -4.56 -1.82 15.07
N VAL A 204 -4.42 -0.49 14.95
CA VAL A 204 -3.23 0.15 14.36
C VAL A 204 -1.96 -0.25 15.12
N LYS A 205 -1.98 -0.17 16.46
CA LYS A 205 -0.85 -0.60 17.31
C LYS A 205 -0.50 -2.08 17.10
N MET A 206 -1.50 -2.95 17.06
CA MET A 206 -1.29 -4.38 16.85
C MET A 206 -0.69 -4.70 15.49
N GLN A 207 -1.14 -4.02 14.42
CA GLN A 207 -0.59 -4.24 13.08
C GLN A 207 0.84 -3.71 12.98
N ALA A 208 1.11 -2.54 13.57
CA ALA A 208 2.46 -2.00 13.64
C ALA A 208 3.42 -2.90 14.42
N ALA A 209 2.98 -3.43 15.58
CA ALA A 209 3.77 -4.37 16.37
C ALA A 209 4.08 -5.64 15.57
N LYS A 210 3.12 -6.20 14.84
CA LYS A 210 3.36 -7.36 13.96
C LYS A 210 4.39 -7.06 12.87
N MET A 211 4.36 -5.87 12.27
CA MET A 211 5.39 -5.48 11.29
C MET A 211 6.77 -5.43 11.95
N MET A 212 6.87 -4.85 13.15
CA MET A 212 8.13 -4.78 13.91
C MET A 212 8.60 -6.15 14.44
N GLU A 213 7.71 -7.04 14.86
CA GLU A 213 8.04 -8.40 15.32
C GLU A 213 8.50 -9.30 14.19
N ILE A 214 7.92 -9.15 12.99
CA ILE A 214 8.45 -9.77 11.77
C ILE A 214 9.89 -9.29 11.53
N ASN A 215 10.20 -8.04 11.87
CA ASN A 215 11.56 -7.49 11.76
C ASN A 215 12.51 -8.15 12.76
N GLU A 216 12.09 -8.42 14.00
CA GLU A 216 12.94 -9.09 15.00
C GLU A 216 13.07 -10.61 14.76
N SER A 217 12.00 -11.27 14.33
CA SER A 217 12.00 -12.72 14.12
C SER A 217 12.87 -13.17 12.95
N LYS A 218 13.07 -12.29 11.94
CA LYS A 218 14.00 -12.53 10.84
C LYS A 218 15.47 -12.27 11.20
N ILE A 219 15.75 -11.62 12.35
CA ILE A 219 17.11 -11.39 12.85
C ILE A 219 17.65 -12.63 13.61
N ILE A 220 16.77 -13.56 13.99
CA ILE A 220 17.12 -14.74 14.79
C ILE A 220 16.76 -16.04 14.05
N VAL A 221 17.40 -16.29 12.88
CA VAL A 221 17.64 -17.65 12.33
C VAL A 221 18.97 -17.66 11.57
#